data_AF-A0A4Q1SPP0-F1
#
_entry.id   AF-A0A4Q1SPP0-F1
#
_cell.length_a   1.000
_cell.length_b   1.000
_cell.length_c   1.000
_cell.angle_alpha   90.00
_cell.angle_beta   90.00
_cell.angle_gamma   90.00
#
_symmetry.space_group_name_H-M   'P 1'
#
loop_
_entity.id
_entity.type
_entity.pdbx_description
1 polymer ?
#
loop_
_entity_poly.entity_id
_entity_poly.type
_entity_poly.pdbx_seq_one_letter_code
_entity_poly.pdbx_strand_id
1 'polypeptide(L)'
;MLNADFFDVQVNERGQITIPKELREKINIYPKDNLKISIDDQGRIVLYKKDLLDDLEDLIIKDLLNEGYSQEDLAEKIVERKKELGKALLKMVGESDEEFEKGEYTSLEDLKQELKDEDLL
;
A
#
# COMPACT_ATOMS: atom_id res chain seq x y z
N MET A 1 -16.93 20.98 13.95
CA MET A 1 -15.52 21.36 14.16
C MET A 1 -14.75 20.09 14.47
N LEU A 2 -13.80 19.71 13.62
CA LEU A 2 -12.86 18.64 13.95
C LEU A 2 -11.91 19.21 15.01
N ASN A 3 -11.98 18.70 16.23
CA ASN A 3 -10.96 19.00 17.24
C ASN A 3 -9.66 18.34 16.77
N ALA A 4 -8.70 19.15 16.34
CA ALA A 4 -7.34 18.67 16.13
C ALA A 4 -6.72 18.43 17.52
N ASP A 5 -6.35 17.19 17.81
CA ASP A 5 -5.60 16.88 19.01
C ASP A 5 -4.14 17.30 18.81
N PHE A 6 -3.67 18.23 19.62
CA PHE A 6 -2.28 18.66 19.63
C PHE A 6 -1.55 18.03 20.82
N PHE A 7 -0.37 17.49 20.57
CA PHE A 7 0.51 16.93 21.58
C PHE A 7 1.90 17.54 21.42
N ASP A 8 2.41 18.11 22.51
CA ASP A 8 3.80 18.55 22.57
C ASP A 8 4.69 17.32 22.81
N VAL A 9 5.61 17.08 21.88
CA VAL A 9 6.58 15.97 21.96
C VAL A 9 7.99 16.51 21.80
N GLN A 10 8.94 15.89 22.50
CA GLN A 10 10.36 16.24 22.41
C GLN A 10 11.09 15.20 21.58
N VAL A 11 11.94 15.67 20.67
CA VAL A 11 12.86 14.82 19.91
C VAL A 11 14.01 14.38 20.82
N ASN A 12 14.30 13.09 20.87
CA ASN A 12 15.44 12.59 21.65
C ASN A 12 16.78 12.82 20.93
N GLU A 13 17.90 12.51 21.60
CA GLU A 13 19.25 12.69 21.04
C GLU A 13 19.50 11.91 19.74
N ARG A 14 18.68 10.89 19.45
CA ARG A 14 18.75 10.07 18.24
C ARG A 14 17.80 10.53 17.13
N GLY A 15 17.12 11.67 17.30
CA GLY A 15 16.18 12.19 16.32
C GLY A 15 14.81 11.51 16.32
N GLN A 16 14.48 10.72 17.35
CA GLN A 16 13.22 9.99 17.43
C GLN A 16 12.16 10.79 18.18
N ILE A 17 10.90 10.66 17.74
CA ILE A 17 9.72 11.14 18.46
C ILE A 17 8.87 9.96 18.92
N THR A 18 8.29 10.08 20.10
CA THR A 18 7.30 9.11 20.60
C THR A 18 5.91 9.56 20.19
N ILE A 19 5.20 8.73 19.43
CA ILE A 19 3.79 9.00 19.09
C ILE A 19 2.92 8.65 20.32
N PRO A 20 2.19 9.62 20.92
CA PRO A 20 1.34 9.40 22.08
C PRO A 20 0.34 8.26 21.87
N LYS A 21 0.00 7.55 22.94
CA LYS A 21 -0.86 6.36 22.87
C LYS A 21 -2.24 6.71 22.31
N GLU A 22 -2.82 7.82 22.77
CA GLU A 22 -4.14 8.28 22.34
C GLU A 22 -4.16 8.57 20.84
N LEU A 23 -3.08 9.16 20.30
CA LEU A 23 -2.97 9.44 18.88
C LEU A 23 -2.84 8.14 18.09
N ARG A 24 -1.97 7.22 18.52
CA ARG A 24 -1.79 5.91 17.87
C ARG A 24 -3.09 5.10 17.78
N GLU A 25 -3.88 5.09 18.85
CA GLU A 25 -5.16 4.38 18.88
C GLU A 25 -6.19 5.01 17.94
N LYS A 26 -6.24 6.34 17.85
CA LYS A 26 -7.16 7.05 16.94
C LYS A 26 -6.87 6.77 15.46
N ILE A 27 -5.60 6.62 15.09
CA ILE A 27 -5.18 6.41 13.69
C ILE A 27 -4.70 4.98 13.40
N ASN A 28 -4.97 4.03 14.30
CA ASN A 28 -4.67 2.60 14.16
C ASN A 28 -3.20 2.30 13.80
N ILE A 29 -2.26 2.98 14.48
CA ILE A 29 -0.82 2.69 14.39
C ILE A 29 -0.40 1.77 15.52
N TYR A 30 0.13 0.62 15.17
CA TYR A 30 0.58 -0.42 16.10
C TYR A 30 2.10 -0.64 16.02
N PRO A 31 2.72 -1.24 17.05
CA PRO A 31 4.11 -1.64 16.97
C PRO A 31 4.37 -2.50 15.72
N LYS A 32 5.49 -2.24 15.02
CA LYS A 32 5.90 -2.86 13.74
C LYS A 32 5.16 -2.40 12.48
N ASP A 33 4.21 -1.47 12.58
CA ASP A 33 3.69 -0.79 11.39
C ASP A 33 4.80 0.03 10.72
N ASN A 34 4.84 0.00 9.39
CA ASN A 34 5.71 0.88 8.60
C ASN A 34 5.00 2.22 8.37
N LEU A 35 5.70 3.31 8.66
CA LEU A 35 5.19 4.67 8.52
C LEU A 35 6.05 5.39 7.48
N LYS A 36 5.40 6.20 6.63
CA LYS A 36 6.07 7.09 5.69
C LYS A 36 6.05 8.50 6.27
N ILE A 37 7.18 9.19 6.14
CA ILE A 37 7.37 10.56 6.63
C ILE A 37 7.68 11.44 5.42
N SER A 38 7.01 12.58 5.34
CA SER A 38 7.20 13.58 4.29
C SER A 38 7.12 15.00 4.87
N ILE A 39 7.55 15.98 4.08
CA ILE A 39 7.38 17.39 4.39
C ILE A 39 6.34 17.95 3.42
N ASP A 40 5.32 18.64 3.93
CA ASP A 40 4.33 19.31 3.10
C ASP A 40 4.80 20.69 2.60
N ASP A 41 3.96 21.34 1.81
CA ASP A 41 4.20 22.68 1.26
C ASP A 41 4.34 23.77 2.33
N GLN A 42 3.80 23.54 3.53
CA GLN A 42 3.91 24.45 4.68
C GLN A 42 5.14 24.14 5.55
N GLY A 43 5.97 23.17 5.16
CA GLY A 43 7.16 22.77 5.92
C GLY A 43 6.85 21.93 7.16
N ARG A 44 5.65 21.36 7.26
CA ARG A 44 5.25 20.49 8.38
C ARG A 44 5.63 19.05 8.09
N ILE A 45 5.96 18.32 9.13
CA ILE A 45 6.16 16.87 9.04
C ILE A 45 4.78 16.21 8.97
N VAL A 46 4.54 15.49 7.88
CA VAL A 46 3.35 14.65 7.69
C VAL A 46 3.76 13.19 7.80
N LEU A 47 3.07 12.47 8.69
CA LEU A 47 3.27 11.05 8.93
C LEU A 47 1.99 10.30 8.59
N TYR A 48 2.12 9.23 7.82
CA TYR A 48 1.01 8.36 7.44
C TYR A 48 1.44 6.90 7.42
N LYS A 49 0.45 6.01 7.58
CA LYS A 49 0.67 4.57 7.49
C LYS A 49 0.97 4.22 6.04
N LYS A 50 2.08 3.52 5.83
CA LYS A 50 2.47 3.07 4.50
C LYS A 50 1.56 1.93 4.08
N ASP A 51 0.99 2.01 2.89
CA ASP A 51 0.22 0.91 2.31
C ASP A 51 1.05 0.11 1.28
N LEU A 52 0.53 -1.04 0.85
CA LEU A 52 1.18 -1.88 -0.16
C LEU A 52 1.36 -1.16 -1.50
N LEU A 53 0.46 -0.23 -1.82
CA LEU A 53 0.51 0.50 -3.09
C LEU A 53 1.61 1.57 -3.07
N ASP A 54 1.99 2.09 -1.90
CA ASP A 54 3.15 2.94 -1.71
C ASP A 54 4.47 2.21 -1.97
N ASP A 55 4.54 0.90 -1.70
CA ASP A 55 5.68 0.06 -2.06
C ASP A 55 5.79 -0.18 -3.57
N LEU A 56 4.64 -0.16 -4.28
CA LEU A 56 4.56 -0.37 -5.72
C LEU A 56 4.61 0.92 -6.52
N GLU A 57 4.72 2.08 -5.87
CA GLU A 57 4.61 3.39 -6.51
C GLU A 57 5.67 3.60 -7.61
N ASP A 58 6.90 3.14 -7.40
CA ASP A 58 7.97 3.22 -8.40
C ASP A 58 7.66 2.39 -9.66
N LEU A 59 7.00 1.24 -9.49
CA LEU A 59 6.56 0.40 -10.61
C LEU A 59 5.42 1.07 -11.37
N ILE A 60 4.47 1.64 -10.65
CA ILE A 60 3.36 2.42 -11.21
C ILE A 60 3.90 3.59 -12.04
N ILE A 61 4.85 4.37 -11.50
CA ILE A 61 5.47 5.50 -12.20
C ILE A 61 6.15 5.03 -13.48
N LYS A 62 6.92 3.95 -13.40
CA LYS A 62 7.63 3.40 -14.56
C LYS A 62 6.66 2.97 -15.67
N ASP A 63 5.55 2.32 -15.31
CA ASP A 63 4.54 1.89 -16.27
C ASP A 63 3.85 3.09 -16.92
N LEU A 64 3.48 4.12 -16.14
CA LEU A 64 2.87 5.35 -16.68
C LEU A 64 3.82 6.09 -17.63
N LEU A 65 5.11 6.15 -17.33
CA LEU A 65 6.10 6.73 -18.24
C LEU A 65 6.23 5.92 -19.54
N ASN A 66 6.19 4.58 -19.46
CA ASN A 66 6.22 3.71 -20.64
C ASN A 66 4.95 3.85 -21.50
N GLU A 67 3.80 4.14 -20.88
CA GLU A 67 2.53 4.44 -21.55
C GLU A 67 2.52 5.84 -22.21
N GLY A 68 3.55 6.67 -21.97
CA GLY A 68 3.74 7.96 -22.60
C GLY A 68 3.18 9.16 -21.83
N TYR A 69 2.82 8.98 -20.55
CA TYR A 69 2.40 10.09 -19.70
C TYR A 69 3.57 11.03 -19.40
N SER A 70 3.28 12.33 -19.38
CA SER A 70 4.27 13.35 -19.03
C SER A 70 4.49 13.40 -17.52
N GLN A 71 5.59 14.02 -17.08
CA GLN A 71 5.81 14.24 -15.64
C GLN A 71 4.74 15.11 -14.98
N GLU A 72 4.13 16.01 -15.74
CA GLU A 72 3.06 16.89 -15.23
C GLU A 72 1.79 16.10 -14.94
N ASP A 73 1.54 15.02 -15.69
CA ASP A 73 0.36 14.16 -15.54
C ASP A 73 0.54 13.07 -14.47
N LEU A 74 1.78 12.75 -14.09
CA LEU A 74 2.10 11.61 -13.23
C LEU A 74 1.38 11.68 -11.88
N ALA A 75 1.32 12.86 -11.25
CA ALA A 75 0.74 12.99 -9.91
C ALA A 75 -0.73 12.55 -9.87
N GLU A 76 -1.52 12.96 -10.86
CA GLU A 76 -2.92 12.57 -10.99
C GLU A 76 -3.03 11.08 -11.37
N LYS A 77 -2.23 10.64 -12.34
CA LYS A 77 -2.28 9.27 -12.87
C LYS A 77 -1.84 8.21 -11.87
N ILE A 78 -0.89 8.50 -10.98
CA ILE A 78 -0.48 7.59 -9.90
C ILE A 78 -1.67 7.30 -8.98
N VAL A 79 -2.44 8.33 -8.61
CA VAL A 79 -3.61 8.17 -7.74
C VAL A 79 -4.68 7.32 -8.42
N GLU A 80 -4.95 7.58 -9.70
CA GLU A 80 -5.88 6.76 -10.50
C GLU A 80 -5.42 5.31 -10.59
N ARG A 81 -4.16 5.05 -10.93
CA ARG A 81 -3.59 3.70 -11.07
C ARG A 81 -3.58 2.95 -9.74
N LYS A 82 -3.24 3.60 -8.63
CA LYS A 82 -3.34 3.00 -7.27
C LYS A 82 -4.78 2.55 -6.98
N LYS A 83 -5.78 3.37 -7.32
CA LYS A 83 -7.19 3.05 -7.11
C LYS A 83 -7.67 1.89 -7.99
N GLU A 84 -7.24 1.84 -9.24
CA GLU A 84 -7.53 0.74 -10.17
C GLU A 84 -6.93 -0.58 -9.69
N LEU A 85 -5.65 -0.57 -9.32
CA LEU A 85 -4.96 -1.73 -8.74
C LEU A 85 -5.64 -2.21 -7.46
N GLY A 86 -6.00 -1.30 -6.55
CA GLY A 86 -6.73 -1.66 -5.34
C GLY A 86 -8.06 -2.36 -5.64
N LYS A 87 -8.83 -1.88 -6.61
CA LYS A 87 -10.08 -2.53 -7.05
C LYS A 87 -9.83 -3.90 -7.67
N ALA A 88 -8.80 -4.03 -8.52
CA ALA A 88 -8.46 -5.29 -9.16
C ALA A 88 -8.05 -6.34 -8.11
N LEU A 89 -7.24 -5.97 -7.13
CA LEU A 89 -6.84 -6.86 -6.03
C LEU A 89 -8.03 -7.30 -5.19
N LEU A 90 -8.94 -6.38 -4.83
CA LEU A 90 -10.16 -6.74 -4.09
C LEU A 90 -11.05 -7.69 -4.88
N LYS A 91 -11.16 -7.48 -6.20
CA LYS A 91 -11.90 -8.39 -7.10
C LYS A 91 -11.27 -9.78 -7.12
N MET A 92 -9.94 -9.87 -7.27
CA MET A 92 -9.22 -11.14 -7.25
C MET A 92 -9.41 -11.89 -5.94
N VAL A 93 -9.35 -11.20 -4.79
CA VAL A 93 -9.62 -11.81 -3.48
C VAL A 93 -11.03 -12.37 -3.42
N GLY A 94 -12.04 -11.60 -3.82
CA GLY A 94 -13.43 -12.07 -3.82
C GLY A 94 -13.68 -13.24 -4.78
N GLU A 95 -13.10 -13.21 -5.99
CA GLU A 95 -13.16 -14.32 -6.94
C GLU A 95 -12.49 -15.57 -6.36
N SER A 96 -11.34 -15.40 -5.68
CA SER A 96 -10.63 -16.51 -5.03
C SER A 96 -11.50 -17.12 -3.92
N ASP A 97 -12.11 -16.30 -3.07
CA ASP A 97 -13.01 -16.78 -2.01
C ASP A 97 -14.20 -17.57 -2.60
N GLU A 98 -14.80 -17.08 -3.69
CA GLU A 98 -15.88 -17.79 -4.39
C GLU A 98 -15.44 -19.12 -5.00
N GLU A 99 -14.26 -19.17 -5.64
CA GLU A 99 -13.67 -20.38 -6.21
C GLU A 99 -13.36 -21.40 -5.11
N PHE A 100 -12.82 -20.95 -3.97
CA PHE A 100 -12.61 -21.78 -2.79
C PHE A 100 -13.94 -22.34 -2.25
N GLU A 101 -14.99 -21.53 -2.14
CA GLU A 101 -16.31 -21.98 -1.67
C GLU A 101 -16.98 -22.97 -2.63
N LYS A 102 -16.80 -22.79 -3.95
CA LYS A 102 -17.29 -23.70 -4.99
C LYS A 102 -16.43 -24.96 -5.14
N GLY A 103 -15.27 -25.02 -4.49
CA GLY A 103 -14.29 -26.10 -4.64
C GLY A 103 -13.56 -26.08 -5.99
N GLU A 104 -13.60 -24.96 -6.69
CA GLU A 104 -12.99 -24.73 -8.01
C GLU A 104 -11.61 -24.09 -7.84
N TYR A 105 -10.70 -24.75 -7.11
CA TYR A 105 -9.34 -24.27 -6.90
C TYR A 105 -8.31 -25.25 -7.45
N THR A 106 -7.23 -24.73 -8.03
CA THR A 106 -6.08 -25.55 -8.43
C THR A 106 -5.17 -25.75 -7.22
N SER A 107 -4.95 -26.99 -6.79
CA SER A 107 -4.03 -27.27 -5.68
C SER A 107 -2.57 -27.15 -6.13
N LEU A 108 -1.65 -27.04 -5.16
CA LEU A 108 -0.21 -27.06 -5.45
C LEU A 108 0.25 -28.34 -6.15
N GLU A 109 -0.44 -29.46 -5.94
CA GLU A 109 -0.10 -30.71 -6.61
C GLU A 109 -0.65 -30.75 -8.04
N ASP A 110 -1.81 -30.12 -8.30
CA ASP A 110 -2.33 -29.96 -9.66
C ASP A 110 -1.41 -29.08 -10.50
N LEU A 111 -0.93 -27.95 -9.94
CA LEU A 111 0.05 -27.07 -10.60
C LEU A 111 1.38 -27.79 -10.91
N LYS A 112 1.90 -28.60 -9.98
CA LYS A 112 3.12 -29.37 -10.23
C LYS A 112 2.93 -30.41 -11.32
N GLN A 113 1.72 -30.93 -11.48
CA GLN A 113 1.42 -31.91 -12.50
C GLN A 113 1.28 -31.22 -13.87
N GLU A 114 0.58 -30.08 -13.95
CA GLU A 114 0.48 -29.25 -15.16
C GLU A 114 1.87 -28.81 -15.66
N LEU A 115 2.75 -28.35 -14.75
CA LEU A 115 4.10 -27.92 -15.13
C LEU A 115 4.99 -29.07 -15.65
N LYS A 116 4.77 -30.31 -15.19
CA LYS A 116 5.42 -31.49 -15.76
C LYS A 116 4.84 -31.86 -17.12
N ASP A 117 3.52 -31.73 -17.27
CA ASP A 117 2.83 -32.05 -18.52
C ASP A 117 3.18 -31.03 -19.63
N GLU A 118 3.56 -29.81 -19.26
CA GLU A 118 4.05 -28.76 -20.17
C GLU A 118 5.58 -28.77 -20.40
N ASP A 119 6.32 -29.79 -19.92
CA ASP A 119 7.79 -29.90 -20.01
C ASP A 119 8.54 -28.67 -19.45
N LEU A 120 7.93 -27.94 -18.52
CA LEU A 120 8.51 -26.76 -17.86
C LEU A 120 9.29 -27.12 -16.59
N LEU A 121 9.28 -28.40 -16.17
CA LEU A 121 9.93 -28.93 -14.96
C LEU A 121 10.44 -30.36 -15.15
#